data_AF-A0A0M9E3Y4-F1
#
_entry.id   AF-A0A0M9E3Y4-F1
#
_cell.length_a   1.000
_cell.length_b   1.000
_cell.length_c   1.000
_cell.angle_alpha   90.00
_cell.angle_beta   90.00
_cell.angle_gamma   90.00
#
_symmetry.space_group_name_H-M   'P 1'
#
loop_
_entity.id
_entity.type
_entity.pdbx_description
1 polymer ?
#
loop_
_entity_poly.entity_id
_entity_poly.type
_entity_poly.pdbx_seq_one_letter_code
_entity_poly.pdbx_strand_id
1 'polypeptide(L)'
;MLQNQNHTNIILGERASFKSFRYFLNDLKKYTVFSITVFIVHSIILYIGSYTWVNYSGPYESKAFLNAYIYVNFDIDYLFSHNLWWLSLKVHLAISMVCLINAVFCNFFMITNYFYEVFSVISRFVIWIMPNIMAAAYFIEDAYIFDYSTSVMICFLPALFMTHPSMRLVQSIIPDLGDIHRFFLWCFYRNKIMVAKT
;
A
#
# COMPACT_ATOMS: atom_id res chain seq x y z
N MET A 1 13.30 -45.72 -18.98
CA MET A 1 12.88 -45.27 -17.63
C MET A 1 13.08 -43.77 -17.39
N LEU A 2 14.15 -43.12 -17.86
CA LEU A 2 14.38 -41.66 -17.70
C LEU A 2 13.34 -40.76 -18.40
N GLN A 3 12.77 -41.19 -19.53
CA GLN A 3 11.80 -40.39 -20.29
C GLN A 3 10.45 -40.24 -19.57
N ASN A 4 10.07 -41.23 -18.75
CA ASN A 4 8.80 -41.22 -18.00
C ASN A 4 8.87 -40.35 -16.72
N GLN A 5 10.08 -40.15 -16.16
CA GLN A 5 10.31 -39.25 -15.03
C GLN A 5 10.29 -37.77 -15.44
N ASN A 6 10.71 -37.44 -16.67
CA ASN A 6 10.62 -36.07 -17.17
C ASN A 6 9.17 -35.63 -17.36
N HIS A 7 8.31 -36.52 -17.85
CA HIS A 7 6.90 -36.19 -18.10
C HIS A 7 6.09 -35.95 -16.81
N THR A 8 6.38 -36.71 -15.75
CA THR A 8 5.71 -36.55 -14.43
C THR A 8 6.14 -35.26 -13.73
N ASN A 9 7.41 -34.87 -13.84
CA ASN A 9 7.90 -33.61 -13.26
C ASN A 9 7.30 -32.36 -13.93
N ILE A 10 7.05 -32.41 -15.24
CA ILE A 10 6.40 -31.30 -15.99
C ILE A 10 4.95 -31.12 -15.53
N ILE A 11 4.19 -32.21 -15.40
CA ILE A 11 2.78 -32.17 -14.96
C ILE A 11 2.65 -31.69 -13.51
N LEU A 12 3.60 -32.07 -12.63
CA LEU A 12 3.65 -31.58 -11.25
C LEU A 12 4.00 -30.09 -11.17
N GLY A 13 4.91 -29.61 -12.02
CA GLY A 13 5.27 -28.20 -12.12
C GLY A 13 4.10 -27.32 -12.61
N GLU A 14 3.37 -27.76 -13.63
CA GLU A 14 2.19 -27.04 -14.12
C GLU A 14 1.07 -26.96 -13.08
N ARG A 15 0.81 -28.05 -12.34
CA ARG A 15 -0.17 -28.06 -11.25
C ARG A 15 0.23 -27.13 -10.09
N ALA A 16 1.52 -27.04 -9.76
CA ALA A 16 2.01 -26.13 -8.72
C ALA A 16 1.90 -24.66 -9.14
N SER A 17 2.27 -24.33 -10.38
CA SER A 17 2.13 -22.99 -10.97
C SER A 17 0.66 -22.53 -10.99
N PHE A 18 -0.25 -23.39 -11.45
CA PHE A 18 -1.68 -23.06 -11.52
C PHE A 18 -2.30 -22.86 -10.13
N LYS A 19 -1.86 -23.63 -9.14
CA LYS A 19 -2.29 -23.48 -7.74
C LYS A 19 -1.80 -22.16 -7.15
N SER A 20 -0.55 -21.79 -7.40
CA SER A 20 0.04 -20.50 -6.98
C SER A 20 -0.72 -19.31 -7.59
N PHE A 21 -0.98 -19.36 -8.90
CA PHE A 21 -1.74 -18.32 -9.60
C PHE A 21 -3.16 -18.15 -9.04
N ARG A 22 -3.83 -19.25 -8.69
CA ARG A 22 -5.16 -19.19 -8.06
C ARG A 22 -5.13 -18.55 -6.67
N TYR A 23 -4.10 -18.81 -5.86
CA TYR A 23 -3.93 -18.13 -4.58
C TYR A 23 -3.69 -16.63 -4.77
N PHE A 24 -2.83 -16.26 -5.71
CA PHE A 24 -2.59 -14.86 -6.07
C PHE A 24 -3.88 -14.14 -6.47
N LEU A 25 -4.68 -14.72 -7.36
CA LEU A 25 -5.96 -14.11 -7.77
C LEU A 25 -6.94 -13.95 -6.61
N ASN A 26 -6.99 -14.91 -5.69
CA ASN A 26 -7.83 -14.81 -4.50
C ASN A 26 -7.38 -13.70 -3.56
N ASP A 27 -6.06 -13.56 -3.34
CA ASP A 27 -5.48 -12.51 -2.53
C ASP A 27 -5.69 -11.13 -3.17
N LEU A 28 -5.47 -11.01 -4.49
CA LEU A 28 -5.74 -9.79 -5.25
C LEU A 28 -7.21 -9.38 -5.14
N LYS A 29 -8.15 -10.33 -5.27
CA LYS A 29 -9.58 -10.06 -5.08
C LYS A 29 -9.86 -9.56 -3.68
N LYS A 30 -9.33 -10.22 -2.65
CA LYS A 30 -9.51 -9.84 -1.24
C LYS A 30 -8.97 -8.43 -0.97
N TYR A 31 -7.77 -8.11 -1.46
CA TYR A 31 -7.16 -6.81 -1.27
C TYR A 31 -7.82 -5.70 -2.10
N THR A 32 -8.33 -6.01 -3.29
CA THR A 32 -9.14 -5.07 -4.08
C THR A 32 -10.43 -4.72 -3.37
N VAL A 33 -11.17 -5.72 -2.85
CA VAL A 33 -12.40 -5.47 -2.08
C VAL A 33 -12.09 -4.65 -0.83
N PHE A 34 -11.02 -4.99 -0.11
CA PHE A 34 -10.58 -4.25 1.07
C PHE A 34 -10.23 -2.78 0.73
N SER A 35 -9.48 -2.57 -0.36
CA SER A 35 -9.10 -1.23 -0.85
C SER A 35 -10.33 -0.38 -1.20
N ILE A 36 -11.32 -0.96 -1.88
CA ILE A 36 -12.59 -0.27 -2.19
C ILE A 36 -13.34 0.09 -0.90
N THR A 37 -13.40 -0.81 0.08
CA THR A 37 -14.03 -0.52 1.37
C THR A 37 -13.35 0.63 2.10
N VAL A 38 -12.01 0.64 2.16
CA VAL A 38 -11.25 1.74 2.79
C VAL A 38 -11.51 3.06 2.08
N PHE A 39 -11.54 3.06 0.75
CA PHE A 39 -11.87 4.25 -0.04
C PHE A 39 -13.27 4.78 0.29
N ILE A 40 -14.29 3.91 0.36
CA ILE A 40 -15.66 4.31 0.72
C ILE A 40 -15.70 4.89 2.13
N VAL A 41 -15.09 4.21 3.10
CA VAL A 41 -15.05 4.66 4.50
C VAL A 41 -14.33 6.01 4.62
N HIS A 42 -13.21 6.19 3.94
CA HIS A 42 -12.47 7.44 3.93
C HIS A 42 -13.30 8.58 3.33
N SER A 43 -13.97 8.35 2.21
CA SER A 43 -14.90 9.32 1.61
C SER A 43 -16.01 9.72 2.59
N ILE A 44 -16.65 8.75 3.27
CA ILE A 44 -17.70 9.01 4.27
C ILE A 44 -17.15 9.87 5.41
N ILE A 45 -15.94 9.59 5.90
CA ILE A 45 -15.32 10.38 6.97
C ILE A 45 -15.09 11.84 6.53
N LEU A 46 -14.61 12.06 5.30
CA LEU A 46 -14.46 13.43 4.77
C LEU A 46 -15.81 14.16 4.68
N TYR A 47 -16.86 13.48 4.24
CA TYR A 47 -18.21 14.07 4.18
C TYR A 47 -18.77 14.37 5.57
N ILE A 48 -18.58 13.48 6.54
CA ILE A 48 -18.95 13.75 7.94
C ILE A 48 -18.16 14.95 8.46
N GLY A 49 -16.86 15.03 8.19
CA GLY A 49 -16.02 16.18 8.55
C GLY A 49 -16.55 17.49 7.99
N SER A 50 -16.87 17.52 6.69
CA SER A 50 -17.46 18.68 6.01
C SER A 50 -18.80 19.07 6.62
N TYR A 51 -19.69 18.10 6.88
CA TYR A 51 -20.97 18.36 7.53
C TYR A 51 -20.78 18.94 8.94
N THR A 52 -19.87 18.36 9.73
CA THR A 52 -19.58 18.83 11.09
C THR A 52 -19.02 20.25 11.07
N TRP A 53 -18.17 20.55 10.08
CA TRP A 53 -17.59 21.87 9.87
C TRP A 53 -18.62 22.95 9.51
N VAL A 54 -19.56 22.65 8.61
CA VAL A 54 -20.67 23.57 8.28
C VAL A 54 -21.52 23.86 9.50
N ASN A 55 -21.83 22.84 10.31
CA ASN A 55 -22.59 23.03 11.55
C ASN A 55 -21.80 23.81 12.61
N TYR A 56 -20.47 23.62 12.67
CA TYR A 56 -19.61 24.36 13.58
C TYR A 56 -19.46 25.82 13.20
N SER A 57 -19.35 26.14 11.91
CA SER A 57 -19.09 27.50 11.42
C SER A 57 -20.32 28.42 11.35
N GLY A 58 -21.52 27.85 11.48
CA GLY A 58 -22.80 28.57 11.46
C GLY A 58 -23.09 29.41 12.71
N PRO A 59 -23.04 28.85 13.94
CA PRO A 59 -23.36 29.54 15.18
C PRO A 59 -22.51 30.81 15.43
N TYR A 60 -23.06 31.77 16.18
CA TYR A 60 -22.35 33.00 16.54
C TYR A 60 -21.19 32.73 17.52
N GLU A 61 -21.36 31.75 18.42
CA GLU A 61 -20.39 31.41 19.46
C GLU A 61 -19.06 30.90 18.90
N SER A 62 -19.08 30.21 17.75
CA SER A 62 -17.87 29.71 17.09
C SER A 62 -17.09 30.81 16.36
N LYS A 63 -17.70 31.97 16.07
CA LYS A 63 -17.04 33.08 15.36
C LYS A 63 -15.82 33.60 16.10
N ALA A 64 -15.83 33.58 17.43
CA ALA A 64 -14.66 33.97 18.23
C ALA A 64 -13.46 33.05 17.98
N PHE A 65 -13.70 31.73 17.85
CA PHE A 65 -12.65 30.76 17.52
C PHE A 65 -12.19 30.90 16.07
N LEU A 66 -13.12 31.03 15.12
CA LEU A 66 -12.79 31.21 13.70
C LEU A 66 -11.94 32.46 13.46
N ASN A 67 -12.24 33.55 14.17
CA ASN A 67 -11.46 34.79 14.10
C ASN A 67 -10.09 34.69 14.79
N ALA A 68 -9.95 33.83 15.80
CA ALA A 68 -8.66 33.58 16.44
C ALA A 68 -7.72 32.71 15.57
N TYR A 69 -8.27 31.84 14.72
CA TYR A 69 -7.54 30.88 13.89
C TYR A 69 -7.88 31.00 12.40
N ILE A 70 -7.75 32.21 11.85
CA ILE A 70 -8.16 32.53 10.46
C ILE A 70 -7.49 31.63 9.42
N TYR A 71 -6.19 31.38 9.55
CA TYR A 71 -5.45 30.54 8.59
C TYR A 71 -5.94 29.09 8.59
N VAL A 72 -6.13 28.50 9.78
CA VAL A 72 -6.65 27.13 9.92
C VAL A 72 -8.07 27.03 9.39
N ASN A 73 -8.90 28.05 9.65
CA ASN A 73 -10.24 28.13 9.08
C ASN A 73 -10.21 28.14 7.54
N PHE A 74 -9.33 28.96 6.95
CA PHE A 74 -9.18 29.03 5.49
C PHE A 74 -8.75 27.68 4.90
N ASP A 75 -7.82 26.96 5.54
CA ASP A 75 -7.37 25.66 5.07
C ASP A 75 -8.48 24.61 5.12
N ILE A 76 -9.28 24.60 6.19
CA ILE A 76 -10.41 23.67 6.32
C ILE A 76 -11.53 24.01 5.33
N ASP A 77 -11.86 25.29 5.15
CA ASP A 77 -12.81 25.77 4.15
C ASP A 77 -12.34 25.38 2.73
N TYR A 78 -11.05 25.56 2.46
CA TYR A 78 -10.45 25.22 1.18
C TYR A 78 -10.47 23.70 0.93
N LEU A 79 -10.12 22.88 1.93
CA LEU A 79 -10.26 21.42 1.87
C LEU A 79 -11.68 21.00 1.52
N PHE A 80 -12.69 21.57 2.20
CA PHE A 80 -14.10 21.19 2.01
C PHE A 80 -14.78 21.85 0.81
N SER A 81 -14.15 22.82 0.16
CA SER A 81 -14.60 23.39 -1.10
C SER A 81 -14.40 22.43 -2.30
N HIS A 82 -13.55 21.41 -2.15
CA HIS A 82 -13.25 20.44 -3.20
C HIS A 82 -14.30 19.32 -3.31
N ASN A 83 -14.29 18.63 -4.44
CA ASN A 83 -15.02 17.36 -4.58
C ASN A 83 -14.35 16.29 -3.71
N LEU A 84 -14.91 16.05 -2.51
CA LEU A 84 -14.36 15.14 -1.50
C LEU A 84 -14.22 13.70 -1.98
N TRP A 85 -15.11 13.24 -2.86
CA TRP A 85 -15.00 11.92 -3.48
C TRP A 85 -13.75 11.82 -4.36
N TRP A 86 -13.52 12.83 -5.19
CA TRP A 86 -12.36 12.89 -6.07
C TRP A 86 -11.05 13.07 -5.30
N LEU A 87 -11.08 13.88 -4.24
CA LEU A 87 -9.97 14.05 -3.32
C LEU A 87 -9.62 12.71 -2.66
N SER A 88 -10.62 12.04 -2.06
CA SER A 88 -10.46 10.71 -1.46
C SER A 88 -9.84 9.72 -2.43
N LEU A 89 -10.30 9.70 -3.69
CA LEU A 89 -9.78 8.78 -4.71
C LEU A 89 -8.31 9.04 -4.99
N LYS A 90 -7.92 10.31 -5.20
CA LYS A 90 -6.53 10.69 -5.48
C LYS A 90 -5.60 10.40 -4.29
N VAL A 91 -6.04 10.72 -3.07
CA VAL A 91 -5.30 10.38 -1.84
C VAL A 91 -5.09 8.87 -1.74
N HIS A 92 -6.16 8.10 -1.97
CA HIS A 92 -6.11 6.64 -1.91
C HIS A 92 -5.16 6.03 -2.97
N LEU A 93 -5.19 6.56 -4.20
CA LEU A 93 -4.28 6.15 -5.27
C LEU A 93 -2.81 6.51 -4.96
N ALA A 94 -2.56 7.73 -4.50
CA ALA A 94 -1.21 8.18 -4.13
C ALA A 94 -0.62 7.29 -3.03
N ILE A 95 -1.38 7.02 -1.98
CA ILE A 95 -0.97 6.14 -0.89
C ILE A 95 -0.76 4.70 -1.36
N SER A 96 -1.68 4.18 -2.18
CA SER A 96 -1.55 2.82 -2.72
C SER A 96 -0.25 2.68 -3.52
N MET A 97 0.06 3.68 -4.35
CA MET A 97 1.29 3.73 -5.15
C MET A 97 2.53 3.79 -4.26
N VAL A 98 2.58 4.70 -3.28
CA VAL A 98 3.70 4.82 -2.33
C VAL A 98 3.90 3.52 -1.55
N CYS A 99 2.83 2.93 -1.02
CA CYS A 99 2.89 1.68 -0.27
C CYS A 99 3.39 0.51 -1.14
N LEU A 100 2.96 0.43 -2.41
CA LEU A 100 3.43 -0.58 -3.35
C LEU A 100 4.91 -0.41 -3.69
N ILE A 101 5.33 0.82 -4.00
CA ILE A 101 6.75 1.12 -4.30
C ILE A 101 7.62 0.75 -3.11
N ASN A 102 7.24 1.17 -1.90
CA ASN A 102 7.96 0.82 -0.69
C ASN A 102 8.00 -0.70 -0.48
N ALA A 103 6.88 -1.39 -0.66
CA ALA A 103 6.81 -2.85 -0.57
C ALA A 103 7.74 -3.55 -1.56
N VAL A 104 7.82 -3.09 -2.81
CA VAL A 104 8.74 -3.61 -3.83
C VAL A 104 10.18 -3.45 -3.38
N PHE A 105 10.58 -2.25 -2.92
CA PHE A 105 11.93 -2.02 -2.39
C PHE A 105 12.25 -2.92 -1.20
N CYS A 106 11.30 -3.05 -0.26
CA CYS A 106 11.48 -3.87 0.93
C CYS A 106 11.67 -5.35 0.58
N ASN A 107 10.87 -5.86 -0.35
CA ASN A 107 10.97 -7.26 -0.75
C ASN A 107 12.25 -7.52 -1.54
N PHE A 108 12.61 -6.58 -2.42
CA PHE A 108 13.85 -6.66 -3.19
C PHE A 108 15.08 -6.71 -2.27
N PHE A 109 15.17 -5.84 -1.27
CA PHE A 109 16.30 -5.82 -0.33
C PHE A 109 16.18 -6.83 0.83
N MET A 110 15.19 -7.73 0.81
CA MET A 110 14.89 -8.68 1.89
C MET A 110 14.63 -8.03 3.26
N ILE A 111 14.33 -6.73 3.30
CA ILE A 111 14.07 -5.96 4.53
C ILE A 111 12.78 -6.44 5.20
N THR A 112 11.82 -6.95 4.42
CA THR A 112 10.57 -7.55 4.88
C THR A 112 10.79 -8.60 5.96
N ASN A 113 11.68 -9.55 5.72
CA ASN A 113 11.94 -10.68 6.62
C ASN A 113 12.61 -10.25 7.94
N TYR A 114 13.44 -9.19 7.91
CA TYR A 114 14.15 -8.71 9.09
C TYR A 114 13.35 -7.67 9.89
N PHE A 115 12.61 -6.80 9.22
CA PHE A 115 12.03 -5.59 9.82
C PHE A 115 10.50 -5.54 9.82
N TYR A 116 9.82 -6.33 9.00
CA TYR A 116 8.35 -6.33 8.95
C TYR A 116 7.74 -7.45 9.78
N GLU A 117 8.30 -8.67 9.73
CA GLU A 117 7.71 -9.83 10.42
C GLU A 117 8.10 -9.91 11.90
N VAL A 118 9.32 -9.51 12.25
CA VAL A 118 9.91 -9.64 13.61
C VAL A 118 9.41 -8.56 14.57
N PHE A 119 9.06 -7.38 14.05
CA PHE A 119 8.80 -6.19 14.85
C PHE A 119 7.37 -6.14 15.41
N SER A 120 7.21 -5.50 16.56
CA SER A 120 5.91 -5.24 17.21
C SER A 120 5.03 -4.32 16.36
N VAL A 121 3.71 -4.31 16.62
CA VAL A 121 2.76 -3.47 15.87
C VAL A 121 3.14 -1.99 15.89
N ILE A 122 3.63 -1.48 17.03
CA ILE A 122 4.04 -0.08 17.20
C ILE A 122 5.28 0.23 16.35
N SER A 123 6.28 -0.65 16.35
CA SER A 123 7.48 -0.44 15.55
C SER A 123 7.18 -0.53 14.05
N ARG A 124 6.24 -1.40 13.64
CA ARG A 124 5.77 -1.40 12.25
C ARG A 124 5.10 -0.10 11.86
N PHE A 125 4.34 0.51 12.76
CA PHE A 125 3.71 1.80 12.51
C PHE A 125 4.76 2.90 12.26
N VAL A 126 5.77 3.02 13.14
CA VAL A 126 6.80 4.06 13.01
C VAL A 126 7.69 3.84 11.79
N ILE A 127 8.10 2.61 11.53
CA ILE A 127 9.07 2.32 10.46
C ILE A 127 8.40 2.28 9.08
N TRP A 128 7.14 1.84 8.99
CA TRP A 128 6.50 1.59 7.69
C TRP A 128 5.37 2.55 7.38
N ILE A 129 4.46 2.78 8.34
CA ILE A 129 3.27 3.58 8.09
C ILE A 129 3.63 5.07 8.02
N MET A 130 4.44 5.58 8.95
CA MET A 130 4.83 6.99 8.94
C MET A 130 5.54 7.45 7.66
N PRO A 131 6.57 6.75 7.15
CA PRO A 131 7.21 7.15 5.89
C PRO A 131 6.24 7.13 4.70
N ASN A 132 5.33 6.16 4.64
CA ASN A 132 4.31 6.11 3.60
C ASN A 132 3.35 7.30 3.69
N ILE A 133 2.95 7.72 4.91
CA ILE A 133 2.13 8.90 5.13
C ILE A 133 2.87 10.16 4.67
N MET A 134 4.12 10.34 5.10
CA MET A 134 4.92 11.53 4.77
C MET A 134 5.15 11.66 3.27
N ALA A 135 5.52 10.56 2.60
CA ALA A 135 5.72 10.55 1.16
C ALA A 135 4.42 10.84 0.39
N ALA A 136 3.29 10.24 0.79
CA ALA A 136 2.01 10.52 0.16
C ALA A 136 1.53 11.95 0.41
N ALA A 137 1.72 12.47 1.62
CA ALA A 137 1.36 13.83 1.99
C ALA A 137 2.11 14.86 1.13
N TYR A 138 3.41 14.63 0.87
CA TYR A 138 4.19 15.48 -0.03
C TYR A 138 3.62 15.53 -1.46
N PHE A 139 3.18 14.39 -2.01
CA PHE A 139 2.54 14.36 -3.34
C PHE A 139 1.19 15.08 -3.36
N ILE A 140 0.44 15.05 -2.25
CA ILE A 140 -0.88 15.66 -2.17
C ILE A 140 -0.78 17.17 -1.90
N GLU A 141 0.16 17.59 -1.06
CA GLU A 141 0.50 19.00 -0.83
C GLU A 141 0.84 19.68 -2.16
N ASP A 142 1.74 19.11 -2.97
CA ASP A 142 2.12 19.67 -4.27
C ASP A 142 0.94 19.74 -5.25
N ALA A 143 0.04 18.73 -5.21
CA ALA A 143 -1.09 18.65 -6.13
C ALA A 143 -2.27 19.58 -5.80
N TYR A 144 -2.44 19.96 -4.53
CA TYR A 144 -3.61 20.71 -4.05
C TYR A 144 -3.28 21.95 -3.24
N ILE A 145 -2.01 22.24 -2.96
CA ILE A 145 -1.56 23.41 -2.17
C ILE A 145 -2.24 23.42 -0.79
N PHE A 146 -2.43 22.24 -0.20
CA PHE A 146 -2.85 22.12 1.19
C PHE A 146 -1.66 22.30 2.11
N ASP A 147 -1.88 22.82 3.32
CA ASP A 147 -0.85 22.76 4.35
C ASP A 147 -0.42 21.29 4.60
N TYR A 148 0.86 21.10 4.86
CA TYR A 148 1.44 19.77 5.03
C TYR A 148 0.75 19.00 6.17
N SER A 149 0.36 19.68 7.25
CA SER A 149 -0.33 19.04 8.37
C SER A 149 -1.69 18.47 7.96
N THR A 150 -2.44 19.20 7.13
CA THR A 150 -3.73 18.76 6.57
C THR A 150 -3.51 17.57 5.62
N SER A 151 -2.49 17.64 4.76
CA SER A 151 -2.11 16.55 3.85
C SER A 151 -1.75 15.27 4.61
N VAL A 152 -1.01 15.38 5.72
CA VAL A 152 -0.70 14.25 6.61
C VAL A 152 -1.97 13.66 7.22
N MET A 153 -2.89 14.49 7.70
CA MET A 153 -4.15 14.04 8.31
C MET A 153 -5.02 13.24 7.34
N ILE A 154 -5.22 13.75 6.11
CA ILE A 154 -6.02 13.05 5.09
C ILE A 154 -5.33 11.78 4.60
N CYS A 155 -3.99 11.73 4.64
CA CYS A 155 -3.25 10.53 4.24
C CYS A 155 -3.19 9.44 5.31
N PHE A 156 -3.49 9.77 6.57
CA PHE A 156 -3.29 8.85 7.70
C PHE A 156 -4.09 7.56 7.57
N LEU A 157 -5.41 7.69 7.38
CA LEU A 157 -6.32 6.54 7.39
C LEU A 157 -6.03 5.57 6.23
N PRO A 158 -5.92 6.02 4.97
CA PRO A 158 -5.66 5.09 3.89
C PRO A 158 -4.26 4.46 4.01
N ALA A 159 -3.24 5.19 4.50
CA ALA A 159 -1.91 4.61 4.67
C ALA A 159 -1.87 3.52 5.74
N LEU A 160 -2.58 3.72 6.85
CA LEU A 160 -2.70 2.74 7.92
C LEU A 160 -3.31 1.43 7.41
N PHE A 161 -4.33 1.51 6.55
CA PHE A 161 -5.00 0.33 6.03
C PHE A 161 -4.34 -0.28 4.79
N MET A 162 -3.71 0.51 3.92
CA MET A 162 -3.13 0.02 2.66
C MET A 162 -1.71 -0.52 2.80
N THR A 163 -0.96 -0.12 3.84
CA THR A 163 0.43 -0.59 4.02
C THR A 163 0.53 -2.11 4.09
N HIS A 164 -0.28 -2.77 4.93
CA HIS A 164 -0.18 -4.23 5.10
C HIS A 164 -0.62 -5.04 3.86
N PRO A 165 -1.78 -4.75 3.24
CA PRO A 165 -2.17 -5.33 1.95
C PRO A 165 -1.10 -5.17 0.87
N SER A 166 -0.51 -3.99 0.71
CA SER A 166 0.52 -3.75 -0.31
C SER A 166 1.76 -4.61 -0.08
N MET A 167 2.23 -4.73 1.16
CA MET A 167 3.36 -5.61 1.52
C MET A 167 3.06 -7.08 1.18
N ARG A 168 1.89 -7.59 1.56
CA ARG A 168 1.48 -8.97 1.29
C ARG A 168 1.28 -9.25 -0.20
N LEU A 169 0.70 -8.30 -0.92
CA LEU A 169 0.50 -8.42 -2.36
C LEU A 169 1.85 -8.47 -3.10
N VAL A 170 2.82 -7.65 -2.70
CA VAL A 170 4.15 -7.69 -3.30
C VAL A 170 4.87 -9.00 -2.99
N GLN A 171 4.80 -9.49 -1.76
CA GLN A 171 5.38 -10.79 -1.37
C GLN A 171 4.79 -11.97 -2.18
N SER A 172 3.54 -11.87 -2.65
CA SER A 172 2.94 -12.94 -3.47
C SER A 172 3.25 -12.84 -4.96
N ILE A 173 3.61 -11.65 -5.46
CA ILE A 173 3.93 -11.41 -6.87
C ILE A 173 5.43 -11.56 -7.13
N ILE A 174 6.24 -10.90 -6.31
CA ILE A 174 7.67 -10.74 -6.55
C ILE A 174 8.41 -11.80 -5.75
N PRO A 175 9.11 -12.76 -6.40
CA PRO A 175 9.96 -13.69 -5.69
C PRO A 175 11.08 -12.94 -4.99
N ASP A 176 11.42 -13.38 -3.79
CA ASP A 176 12.51 -12.78 -3.02
C ASP A 176 13.84 -12.92 -3.78
N LEU A 177 14.77 -11.99 -3.56
CA LEU A 177 16.08 -12.02 -4.20
C LEU A 177 16.84 -13.33 -3.87
N GLY A 178 16.56 -13.93 -2.70
CA GLY A 178 17.03 -15.26 -2.34
C GLY A 178 16.48 -16.38 -3.24
N ASP A 179 15.22 -16.30 -3.66
CA ASP A 179 14.61 -17.27 -4.58
C ASP A 179 15.11 -17.08 -6.00
N ILE A 180 15.29 -15.83 -6.44
CA ILE A 180 15.94 -15.52 -7.72
C ILE A 180 17.37 -16.06 -7.74
N HIS A 181 18.14 -15.86 -6.67
CA HIS A 181 19.50 -16.38 -6.54
C HIS A 181 19.54 -17.91 -6.56
N ARG A 182 18.63 -18.59 -5.84
CA ARG A 182 18.49 -20.06 -5.88
C ARG A 182 18.13 -20.56 -7.27
N PHE A 183 17.25 -19.86 -7.99
CA PHE A 183 16.89 -20.18 -9.36
C PHE A 183 18.09 -20.07 -10.30
N PHE A 184 18.85 -18.97 -10.20
CA PHE A 184 20.09 -18.78 -10.96
C PHE A 184 21.10 -19.90 -10.66
N LEU A 185 21.36 -20.19 -9.39
CA LEU A 185 22.23 -21.29 -9.00
C LEU A 185 21.73 -22.61 -9.59
N TRP A 186 20.43 -22.92 -9.51
CA TRP A 186 19.86 -24.14 -10.07
C TRP A 186 20.07 -24.25 -11.59
N CYS A 187 19.80 -23.19 -12.35
CA CYS A 187 20.03 -23.16 -13.80
C CYS A 187 21.50 -23.39 -14.16
N PHE A 188 22.43 -22.73 -13.48
CA PHE A 188 23.86 -22.83 -13.78
C PHE A 188 24.51 -24.13 -13.26
N TYR A 189 24.12 -24.64 -12.09
CA TYR A 189 24.63 -25.90 -11.56
C TYR A 189 24.11 -27.11 -12.34
N ARG A 190 22.87 -27.06 -12.82
CA ARG A 190 22.29 -28.14 -13.64
C ARG A 190 23.03 -28.29 -14.99
N ASN A 191 23.46 -27.18 -15.59
CA ASN A 191 24.29 -27.22 -16.80
C ASN A 191 25.67 -27.86 -16.55
N LYS A 192 26.31 -27.60 -15.40
CA LYS A 192 27.60 -28.25 -15.07
C LYS A 192 27.48 -29.77 -14.89
N ILE A 193 26.39 -30.25 -14.29
CA ILE A 193 26.17 -31.70 -14.09
C ILE A 193 25.89 -32.43 -15.41
N MET A 194 25.25 -31.77 -16.38
CA MET A 194 25.00 -32.37 -17.70
C MET A 194 26.25 -32.40 -18.60
N VAL A 195 27.15 -31.43 -18.48
CA VAL A 195 28.43 -31.41 -19.22
C VAL A 195 29.44 -32.41 -18.64
N ALA A 196 29.40 -32.70 -17.34
CA ALA A 196 30.29 -33.68 -16.71
C ALA A 196 29.94 -35.16 -17.00
N LYS A 197 28.82 -35.43 -17.68
CA LYS A 197 28.34 -36.77 -18.03
C LYS A 197 28.50 -37.13 -19.51
N THR A 198 29.11 -36.27 -20.30
CA THR A 198 29.56 -36.54 -21.69
C THR A 198 31.04 -36.81 -21.69
#